data_AF-A0A3P7TDN3-F1
#
_entry.id   AF-A0A3P7TDN3-F1
#
_cell.length_a   1.000
_cell.length_b   1.000
_cell.length_c   1.000
_cell.angle_alpha   90.00
_cell.angle_beta   90.00
_cell.angle_gamma   90.00
#
_symmetry.space_group_name_H-M   'P 1'
#
loop_
_entity.id
_entity.type
_entity.pdbx_description
1 polymer ?
#
loop_
_entity_poly.entity_id
_entity_poly.type
_entity_poly.pdbx_seq_one_letter_code
_entity_poly.pdbx_strand_id
1 'polypeptide(L)'
;MEQAKRDFEKLSDSLTSTRGTLATMKEQIAKEEEALSSSKNRVDEFNERMAAIDERRKIAQKGHEEAVATLKRFEKELKEFASGRVQRANGGDRRATKNSSVLQKGHEEAVVTLKRFEKELKEFDKDIKVHQDKVDVTNKKIIKLKSKQASLEADIEKAKEDAVAYKKMAHHKAKAHPWISDERSHFGKKNTEYDFTGYTQDKATKAIADLKARKNELGKNLNTRAMGVLSQVEEQVLGLKQKKEQIAIDKQKLLDTIALLDVKKTQEIHKAHAQVNRDFGNIFSTLLPGASAKVEPPTGKTVEQGLEVRVAFNGKWKDSLQELSGGRPEIRKGHREVS
;
A
#
# COMPACT_ATOMS: atom_id res chain seq x y z
N MET A 1 -4.30 -1.43 -5.00
CA MET A 1 -3.05 -0.69 -4.72
C MET A 1 -2.66 -0.85 -3.26
N GLU A 2 -3.44 -0.33 -2.31
CA GLU A 2 -3.19 -0.46 -0.86
C GLU A 2 -2.99 -1.90 -0.35
N GLN A 3 -3.78 -2.86 -0.85
CA GLN A 3 -3.65 -4.26 -0.44
C GLN A 3 -2.28 -4.86 -0.78
N ALA A 4 -1.82 -4.65 -2.01
CA ALA A 4 -0.51 -5.13 -2.45
C ALA A 4 0.64 -4.45 -1.70
N LYS A 5 0.43 -3.20 -1.28
CA LYS A 5 1.37 -2.40 -0.49
C LYS A 5 1.59 -2.99 0.90
N ARG A 6 0.49 -3.26 1.62
CA ARG A 6 0.51 -3.87 2.95
C ARG A 6 1.07 -5.29 2.92
N ASP A 7 0.71 -6.08 1.91
CA ASP A 7 1.28 -7.41 1.75
C ASP A 7 2.81 -7.34 1.63
N PHE A 8 3.32 -6.39 0.84
CA PHE A 8 4.75 -6.17 0.67
C PHE A 8 5.44 -5.65 1.93
N GLU A 9 4.83 -4.70 2.64
CA GLU A 9 5.33 -4.16 3.92
C GLU A 9 5.38 -5.24 5.00
N LYS A 10 4.30 -6.01 5.17
CA LYS A 10 4.26 -7.16 6.09
C LYS A 10 5.35 -8.17 5.78
N LEU A 11 5.59 -8.48 4.50
CA LEU A 11 6.67 -9.37 4.09
C LEU A 11 8.05 -8.77 4.37
N SER A 12 8.22 -7.46 4.19
CA SER A 12 9.46 -6.74 4.51
C SER A 12 9.72 -6.71 6.02
N ASP A 13 8.72 -6.42 6.83
CA ASP A 13 8.81 -6.39 8.29
C ASP A 13 9.06 -7.79 8.83
N SER A 14 8.34 -8.80 8.34
CA SER A 14 8.59 -10.20 8.66
C SER A 14 10.02 -10.62 8.27
N LEU A 15 10.53 -10.22 7.12
CA LEU A 15 11.92 -10.49 6.71
C LEU A 15 12.96 -9.80 7.61
N THR A 16 12.67 -8.59 8.07
CA THR A 16 13.58 -7.82 8.93
C THR A 16 13.57 -8.41 10.34
N SER A 17 12.39 -8.77 10.85
CA SER A 17 12.19 -9.47 12.10
C SER A 17 12.89 -10.83 12.10
N THR A 18 12.68 -11.67 11.07
CA THR A 18 13.34 -12.99 10.97
C THR A 18 14.86 -12.90 10.85
N ARG A 19 15.39 -11.85 10.21
CA ARG A 19 16.84 -11.59 10.21
C ARG A 19 17.35 -11.22 11.60
N GLY A 20 16.61 -10.40 12.34
CA GLY A 20 16.92 -10.06 13.72
C GLY A 20 16.92 -11.29 14.63
N THR A 21 15.87 -12.11 14.57
CA THR A 21 15.80 -13.36 15.35
C THR A 21 16.93 -14.31 14.97
N LEU A 22 17.22 -14.48 13.69
CA LEU A 22 18.30 -15.34 13.22
C LEU A 22 19.69 -14.87 13.69
N ALA A 23 19.93 -13.55 13.79
CA ALA A 23 21.15 -13.02 14.38
C ALA A 23 21.26 -13.38 15.87
N THR A 24 20.18 -13.21 16.64
CA THR A 24 20.15 -13.56 18.07
C THR A 24 20.31 -15.07 18.31
N MET A 25 19.67 -15.92 17.50
CA MET A 25 19.79 -17.38 17.60
C MET A 25 21.21 -17.85 17.28
N LYS A 26 21.87 -17.25 16.27
CA LYS A 26 23.28 -17.55 15.96
C LYS A 26 24.22 -17.18 17.12
N GLU A 27 24.00 -16.03 17.75
CA GLU A 27 24.78 -15.64 18.93
C GLU A 27 24.56 -16.61 20.10
N GLN A 28 23.31 -17.06 20.30
CA GLN A 28 23.00 -18.06 21.32
C GLN A 28 23.68 -19.40 21.04
N ILE A 29 23.66 -19.90 19.80
CA ILE A 29 24.36 -21.13 19.44
C ILE A 29 25.86 -21.02 19.74
N ALA A 30 26.50 -19.91 19.37
CA ALA A 30 27.92 -19.71 19.64
C ALA A 30 28.25 -19.78 21.14
N LYS A 31 27.41 -19.18 21.99
CA LYS A 31 27.54 -19.27 23.46
C LYS A 31 27.35 -20.69 23.98
N GLU A 32 26.38 -21.43 23.43
CA GLU A 32 26.13 -22.82 23.81
C GLU A 32 27.26 -23.76 23.35
N GLU A 33 27.87 -23.51 22.18
CA GLU A 33 29.05 -24.24 21.69
C GLU A 33 30.27 -24.03 22.59
N GLU A 34 30.52 -22.81 23.05
CA GLU A 34 31.57 -22.49 24.00
C GLU A 34 31.33 -23.17 25.36
N ALA A 35 30.08 -23.14 25.85
CA ALA A 35 29.67 -23.82 27.08
C ALA A 35 29.79 -25.35 26.96
N LEU A 36 29.53 -25.91 25.79
CA LEU A 36 29.67 -27.33 25.50
C LEU A 36 31.15 -27.74 25.45
N SER A 37 31.99 -26.94 24.78
CA SER A 37 33.43 -27.13 24.71
C SER A 37 34.07 -27.12 26.09
N SER A 38 33.79 -26.08 26.89
CA SER A 38 34.28 -25.98 28.27
C SER A 38 33.79 -27.12 29.17
N SER A 39 32.54 -27.59 28.99
CA SER A 39 32.02 -28.73 29.75
C SER A 39 32.68 -30.06 29.37
N LYS A 40 33.04 -30.25 28.09
CA LYS A 40 33.80 -31.43 27.63
C LYS A 40 35.21 -31.46 28.22
N ASN A 41 35.94 -30.35 28.12
CA ASN A 41 37.29 -30.25 28.70
C ASN A 41 37.29 -30.56 30.21
N ARG A 42 36.24 -30.14 30.92
CA ARG A 42 36.09 -30.41 32.35
C ARG A 42 35.83 -31.88 32.67
N VAL A 43 35.16 -32.62 31.79
CA VAL A 43 35.03 -34.09 31.91
C VAL A 43 36.39 -34.75 31.70
N ASP A 44 37.15 -34.31 30.71
CA ASP A 44 38.49 -34.83 30.43
C ASP A 44 39.44 -34.59 31.63
N GLU A 45 39.43 -33.39 32.21
CA GLU A 45 40.19 -33.08 33.43
C GLU A 45 39.80 -33.97 34.62
N PHE A 46 38.51 -34.28 34.80
CA PHE A 46 38.07 -35.18 35.86
C PHE A 46 38.51 -36.62 35.60
N ASN A 47 38.46 -37.09 34.36
CA ASN A 47 38.92 -38.42 33.96
C ASN A 47 40.44 -38.57 34.16
N GLU A 48 41.23 -37.54 33.84
CA GLU A 48 42.67 -37.53 34.10
C GLU A 48 42.99 -37.60 35.59
N ARG A 49 42.27 -36.82 36.42
CA ARG A 49 42.42 -36.88 37.89
C ARG A 49 42.05 -38.25 38.44
N MET A 50 40.98 -38.86 37.93
CA MET A 50 40.58 -40.22 38.28
C MET A 50 41.68 -41.24 37.95
N ALA A 51 42.24 -41.18 36.75
CA ALA A 51 43.31 -42.07 36.34
C ALA A 51 44.57 -41.91 37.22
N ALA A 52 44.92 -40.67 37.59
CA ALA A 52 46.04 -40.41 38.49
C ALA A 52 45.80 -40.95 39.91
N ILE A 53 44.57 -40.86 40.43
CA ILE A 53 44.20 -41.43 41.73
C ILE A 53 44.20 -42.96 41.67
N ASP A 54 43.67 -43.55 40.60
CA ASP A 54 43.66 -45.00 40.41
C ASP A 54 45.07 -45.60 40.35
N GLU A 55 46.02 -44.89 39.72
CA GLU A 55 47.42 -45.33 39.71
C GLU A 55 48.04 -45.30 41.12
N ARG A 56 47.78 -44.24 41.90
CA ARG A 56 48.22 -44.17 43.32
C ARG A 56 47.58 -45.27 44.17
N ARG A 57 46.30 -45.56 43.91
CA ARG A 57 45.57 -46.66 44.55
C ARG A 57 46.20 -48.01 44.25
N LYS A 58 46.60 -48.29 43.00
CA LYS A 58 47.32 -49.53 42.65
C LYS A 58 48.65 -49.67 43.39
N ILE A 59 49.40 -48.57 43.53
CA ILE A 59 50.66 -48.58 44.30
C ILE A 59 50.38 -48.88 45.78
N ALA A 60 49.41 -48.18 46.39
CA ALA A 60 49.02 -48.43 47.78
C ALA A 60 48.47 -49.86 48.00
N GLN A 61 47.78 -50.43 47.01
CA GLN A 61 47.28 -51.80 47.06
C GLN A 61 48.43 -52.83 47.06
N LYS A 62 49.46 -52.64 46.22
CA LYS A 62 50.66 -53.48 46.28
C LYS A 62 51.36 -53.37 47.64
N GLY A 63 51.50 -52.15 48.17
CA GLY A 63 52.05 -51.94 49.52
C GLY A 63 51.23 -52.60 50.63
N HIS A 64 49.90 -52.60 50.51
CA HIS A 64 49.01 -53.32 51.41
C HIS A 64 49.22 -54.83 51.33
N GLU A 65 49.32 -55.41 50.12
CA GLU A 65 49.58 -56.84 49.91
C GLU A 65 50.93 -57.28 50.52
N GLU A 66 51.98 -56.47 50.35
CA GLU A 66 53.29 -56.68 51.00
C GLU A 66 53.19 -56.61 52.53
N ALA A 67 52.46 -55.63 53.08
CA ALA A 67 52.22 -55.51 54.52
C ALA A 67 51.44 -56.72 55.08
N VAL A 68 50.46 -57.23 54.35
CA VAL A 68 49.74 -58.47 54.70
C VAL A 68 50.69 -59.68 54.71
N ALA A 69 51.58 -59.77 53.72
CA ALA A 69 52.56 -60.86 53.65
C ALA A 69 53.56 -60.81 54.81
N THR A 70 54.05 -59.63 55.17
CA THR A 70 54.95 -59.45 56.33
C THR A 70 54.26 -59.77 57.65
N LEU A 71 53.00 -59.36 57.83
CA LEU A 71 52.20 -59.76 59.00
C LEU A 71 52.05 -61.27 59.12
N LYS A 72 51.66 -61.95 58.03
CA LYS A 72 51.54 -63.42 58.02
C LYS A 72 52.85 -64.12 58.39
N ARG A 73 53.98 -63.54 57.98
CA ARG A 73 55.30 -64.04 58.35
C ARG A 73 55.56 -63.88 59.85
N PHE A 74 55.33 -62.68 60.41
CA PHE A 74 55.48 -62.46 61.85
C PHE A 74 54.53 -63.33 62.69
N GLU A 75 53.28 -63.52 62.25
CA GLU A 75 52.33 -64.43 62.90
C GLU A 75 52.83 -65.88 62.90
N LYS A 76 53.41 -66.35 61.79
CA LYS A 76 53.99 -67.69 61.69
C LYS A 76 55.21 -67.83 62.61
N GLU A 77 56.14 -66.87 62.58
CA GLU A 77 57.32 -66.85 63.45
C GLU A 77 56.93 -66.79 64.94
N LEU A 78 55.89 -66.03 65.31
CA LEU A 78 55.34 -65.99 66.67
C LEU A 78 54.71 -67.34 67.08
N LYS A 79 53.97 -68.02 66.18
CA LYS A 79 53.40 -69.35 66.43
C LYS A 79 54.47 -70.43 66.61
N GLU A 80 55.51 -70.42 65.76
CA GLU A 80 56.66 -71.33 65.86
C GLU A 80 57.48 -71.07 67.12
N PHE A 81 57.65 -69.79 67.49
CA PHE A 81 58.31 -69.41 68.72
C PHE A 81 57.51 -69.87 69.96
N ALA A 82 56.18 -69.78 69.93
CA ALA A 82 55.31 -70.28 70.99
C ALA A 82 55.33 -71.80 71.12
N SER A 83 55.25 -72.55 70.01
CA SER A 83 55.29 -74.03 70.02
C SER A 83 56.66 -74.58 70.43
N GLY A 84 57.75 -73.96 69.96
CA GLY A 84 59.13 -74.31 70.37
C GLY A 84 59.46 -73.96 71.82
N ARG A 85 58.62 -73.17 72.49
CA ARG A 85 58.74 -72.86 73.92
C ARG A 85 58.01 -73.90 74.79
N VAL A 86 56.89 -74.46 74.33
CA VAL A 86 56.20 -75.59 74.98
C VAL A 86 57.11 -76.83 75.07
N GLN A 87 58.00 -77.03 74.10
CA GLN A 87 58.97 -78.15 74.08
C GLN A 87 60.21 -77.94 74.97
N ARG A 88 60.47 -76.71 75.47
CA ARG A 88 61.70 -76.33 76.21
C ARG A 88 61.39 -75.75 77.59
N ALA A 89 60.48 -76.38 78.33
CA ALA A 89 59.99 -75.87 79.61
C ALA A 89 60.97 -75.98 80.82
N ASN A 90 62.26 -76.29 80.62
CA ASN A 90 63.26 -76.34 81.69
C ASN A 90 64.47 -75.45 81.36
N GLY A 91 64.46 -74.20 81.83
CA GLY A 91 65.61 -73.29 81.80
C GLY A 91 65.22 -71.82 81.56
N GLY A 92 65.39 -70.97 82.56
CA GLY A 92 65.08 -69.54 82.48
C GLY A 92 65.96 -68.80 81.48
N ASP A 93 65.40 -68.46 80.30
CA ASP A 93 66.15 -67.87 79.19
C ASP A 93 65.79 -66.39 78.95
N ARG A 94 66.67 -65.48 79.38
CA ARG A 94 66.60 -64.02 79.11
C ARG A 94 66.71 -63.69 77.61
N ARG A 95 67.30 -64.58 76.79
CA ARG A 95 67.48 -64.38 75.35
C ARG A 95 66.18 -64.68 74.59
N ALA A 96 65.45 -65.71 75.01
CA ALA A 96 64.12 -66.02 74.48
C ALA A 96 63.11 -64.89 74.75
N THR A 97 63.11 -64.32 75.96
CA THR A 97 62.23 -63.17 76.29
C THR A 97 62.56 -61.93 75.45
N LYS A 98 63.84 -61.65 75.21
CA LYS A 98 64.26 -60.57 74.31
C LYS A 98 63.82 -60.82 72.87
N ASN A 99 64.00 -62.02 72.33
CA ASN A 99 63.57 -62.37 70.96
C ASN A 99 62.04 -62.30 70.79
N SER A 100 61.28 -62.76 71.77
CA SER A 100 59.81 -62.63 71.79
C SER A 100 59.37 -61.17 71.73
N SER A 101 60.04 -60.30 72.49
CA SER A 101 59.71 -58.87 72.52
C SER A 101 60.00 -58.17 71.19
N VAL A 102 61.04 -58.59 70.48
CA VAL A 102 61.39 -58.04 69.17
C VAL A 102 60.38 -58.47 68.11
N LEU A 103 59.99 -59.74 68.10
CA LEU A 103 58.96 -60.27 67.19
C LEU A 103 57.60 -59.62 67.44
N GLN A 104 57.24 -59.38 68.70
CA GLN A 104 55.99 -58.71 69.06
C GLN A 104 55.96 -57.25 68.62
N LYS A 105 57.07 -56.52 68.78
CA LYS A 105 57.21 -55.16 68.23
C LYS A 105 57.12 -55.13 66.70
N GLY A 106 57.78 -56.06 66.01
CA GLY A 106 57.69 -56.17 64.55
C GLY A 106 56.26 -56.47 64.06
N HIS A 107 55.53 -57.33 64.78
CA HIS A 107 54.12 -57.58 64.53
C HIS A 107 53.27 -56.32 64.76
N GLU A 108 53.45 -55.60 65.86
CA GLU A 108 52.75 -54.34 66.14
C GLU A 108 53.00 -53.28 65.07
N GLU A 109 54.25 -53.10 64.64
CA GLU A 109 54.62 -52.19 63.55
C GLU A 109 53.95 -52.58 62.22
N ALA A 110 53.92 -53.87 61.89
CA ALA A 110 53.28 -54.37 60.68
C ALA A 110 51.74 -54.22 60.72
N VAL A 111 51.11 -54.31 61.92
CA VAL A 111 49.68 -54.00 62.09
C VAL A 111 49.40 -52.53 61.86
N VAL A 112 50.28 -51.64 62.35
CA VAL A 112 50.15 -50.19 62.16
C VAL A 112 50.28 -49.82 60.67
N THR A 113 51.24 -50.39 59.95
CA THR A 113 51.41 -50.12 58.52
C THR A 113 50.24 -50.64 57.68
N LEU A 114 49.70 -51.82 58.00
CA LEU A 114 48.50 -52.34 57.34
C LEU A 114 47.30 -51.40 57.55
N LYS A 115 47.04 -50.98 58.79
CA LYS A 115 45.96 -50.02 59.09
C LYS A 115 46.12 -48.69 58.35
N ARG A 116 47.35 -48.24 58.12
CA ARG A 116 47.64 -47.03 57.34
C ARG A 116 47.22 -47.23 55.88
N PHE A 117 47.64 -48.31 55.24
CA PHE A 117 47.26 -48.61 53.86
C PHE A 117 45.75 -48.85 53.69
N GLU A 118 45.09 -49.51 54.64
CA GLU A 118 43.63 -49.66 54.63
C GLU A 118 42.90 -48.30 54.65
N LYS A 119 43.43 -47.33 55.41
CA LYS A 119 42.88 -45.97 55.45
C LYS A 119 43.11 -45.23 54.13
N GLU A 120 44.34 -45.30 53.59
CA GLU A 120 44.69 -44.68 52.31
C GLU A 120 43.84 -45.23 51.16
N LEU A 121 43.64 -46.55 51.08
CA LEU A 121 42.79 -47.17 50.06
C LEU A 121 41.34 -46.71 50.15
N LYS A 122 40.79 -46.58 51.37
CA LYS A 122 39.43 -46.03 51.59
C LYS A 122 39.32 -44.57 51.19
N GLU A 123 40.38 -43.77 51.35
CA GLU A 123 40.41 -42.38 50.91
C GLU A 123 40.45 -42.29 49.38
N PHE A 124 41.28 -43.09 48.71
CA PHE A 124 41.29 -43.17 47.25
C PHE A 124 39.95 -43.62 46.66
N ASP A 125 39.30 -44.64 47.24
CA ASP A 125 37.97 -45.09 46.79
C ASP A 125 36.91 -43.98 46.92
N LYS A 126 36.99 -43.16 47.97
CA LYS A 126 36.10 -41.98 48.15
C LYS A 126 36.38 -40.91 47.10
N ASP A 127 37.64 -40.57 46.86
CA ASP A 127 38.01 -39.54 45.90
C ASP A 127 37.64 -39.94 44.47
N ILE A 128 37.86 -41.21 44.13
CA ILE A 128 37.41 -41.81 42.86
C ILE A 128 35.91 -41.65 42.71
N LYS A 129 35.13 -42.00 43.74
CA LYS A 129 33.67 -41.84 43.70
C LYS A 129 33.25 -40.38 43.51
N VAL A 130 33.86 -39.43 44.22
CA VAL A 130 33.54 -38.00 44.11
C VAL A 130 33.80 -37.47 42.70
N HIS A 131 34.91 -37.88 42.07
CA HIS A 131 35.21 -37.47 40.71
C HIS A 131 34.31 -38.15 39.68
N GLN A 132 33.94 -39.42 39.89
CA GLN A 132 32.94 -40.11 39.08
C GLN A 132 31.59 -39.39 39.12
N ASP A 133 31.11 -39.00 40.31
CA ASP A 133 29.86 -38.25 40.46
C ASP A 133 29.93 -36.91 39.69
N LYS A 134 31.08 -36.21 39.72
CA LYS A 134 31.29 -34.97 38.96
C LYS A 134 31.27 -35.20 37.45
N VAL A 135 31.84 -36.30 36.96
CA VAL A 135 31.77 -36.70 35.54
C VAL A 135 30.31 -36.91 35.14
N ASP A 136 29.55 -37.67 35.93
CA ASP A 136 28.14 -37.97 35.65
C ASP A 136 27.26 -36.72 35.61
N VAL A 137 27.45 -35.80 36.56
CA VAL A 137 26.74 -34.51 36.56
C VAL A 137 27.10 -33.66 35.33
N THR A 138 28.38 -33.60 34.98
CA THR A 138 28.85 -32.80 33.83
C THR A 138 28.37 -33.41 32.51
N ASN A 139 28.36 -34.74 32.38
CA ASN A 139 27.80 -35.45 31.23
C ASN A 139 26.30 -35.18 31.06
N LYS A 140 25.52 -35.17 32.15
CA LYS A 140 24.10 -34.75 32.11
C LYS A 140 23.94 -33.32 31.60
N LYS A 141 24.84 -32.40 31.96
CA LYS A 141 24.85 -31.03 31.44
C LYS A 141 25.18 -31.01 29.94
N ILE A 142 26.19 -31.76 29.50
CA ILE A 142 26.56 -31.91 28.08
C ILE A 142 25.38 -32.39 27.24
N ILE A 143 24.62 -33.40 27.71
CA ILE A 143 23.43 -33.90 27.01
C ILE A 143 22.38 -32.80 26.84
N LYS A 144 22.11 -32.03 27.92
CA LYS A 144 21.16 -30.90 27.87
C LYS A 144 21.60 -29.81 26.89
N LEU A 145 22.87 -29.41 26.94
CA LEU A 145 23.44 -28.40 26.03
C LEU A 145 23.33 -28.87 24.57
N LYS A 146 23.69 -30.13 24.27
CA LYS A 146 23.54 -30.71 22.91
C LYS A 146 22.09 -30.70 22.43
N SER A 147 21.14 -31.08 23.29
CA SER A 147 19.71 -31.05 22.92
C SER A 147 19.21 -29.64 22.62
N LYS A 148 19.68 -28.65 23.38
CA LYS A 148 19.34 -27.22 23.16
C LYS A 148 19.96 -26.70 21.87
N GLN A 149 21.22 -27.05 21.59
CA GLN A 149 21.89 -26.70 20.34
C GLN A 149 21.12 -27.26 19.14
N ALA A 150 20.76 -28.55 19.15
CA ALA A 150 19.99 -29.16 18.06
C ALA A 150 18.63 -28.46 17.83
N SER A 151 17.93 -28.05 18.90
CA SER A 151 16.70 -27.28 18.81
C SER A 151 16.91 -25.91 18.15
N LEU A 152 17.94 -25.17 18.58
CA LEU A 152 18.27 -23.86 18.02
C LEU A 152 18.69 -23.96 16.54
N GLU A 153 19.41 -25.02 16.15
CA GLU A 153 19.78 -25.28 14.76
C GLU A 153 18.55 -25.51 13.88
N ALA A 154 17.56 -26.26 14.36
CA ALA A 154 16.29 -26.47 13.67
C ALA A 154 15.49 -25.16 13.51
N ASP A 155 15.43 -24.34 14.57
CA ASP A 155 14.76 -23.03 14.53
C ASP A 155 15.45 -22.06 13.56
N ILE A 156 16.79 -22.08 13.51
CA ILE A 156 17.55 -21.30 12.54
C ILE A 156 17.25 -21.74 11.11
N GLU A 157 17.19 -23.04 10.84
CA GLU A 157 16.93 -23.53 9.49
C GLU A 157 15.53 -23.13 9.02
N LYS A 158 14.53 -23.28 9.88
CA LYS A 158 13.17 -22.78 9.62
C LYS A 158 13.14 -21.27 9.37
N ALA A 159 13.84 -20.49 10.19
CA ALA A 159 13.91 -19.04 10.01
C ALA A 159 14.61 -18.63 8.70
N LYS A 160 15.60 -19.40 8.22
CA LYS A 160 16.21 -19.19 6.90
C LYS A 160 15.21 -19.48 5.78
N GLU A 161 14.49 -20.60 5.85
CA GLU A 161 13.46 -20.96 4.86
C GLU A 161 12.38 -19.88 4.77
N ASP A 162 11.86 -19.43 5.92
CA ASP A 162 10.89 -18.34 6.01
C ASP A 162 11.44 -17.04 5.41
N ALA A 163 12.69 -16.67 5.71
CA ALA A 163 13.32 -15.48 5.14
C ALA A 163 13.45 -15.57 3.61
N VAL A 164 13.78 -16.73 3.06
CA VAL A 164 13.83 -16.96 1.61
C VAL A 164 12.43 -16.88 1.00
N ALA A 165 11.42 -17.49 1.65
CA ALA A 165 10.03 -17.44 1.21
C ALA A 165 9.51 -16.00 1.18
N TYR A 166 9.69 -15.24 2.26
CA TYR A 166 9.28 -13.84 2.34
C TYR A 166 9.99 -12.98 1.30
N LYS A 167 11.30 -13.18 1.09
CA LYS A 167 12.05 -12.48 0.04
C LYS A 167 11.49 -12.77 -1.36
N LYS A 168 11.18 -14.04 -1.67
CA LYS A 168 10.58 -14.43 -2.95
C LYS A 168 9.19 -13.81 -3.13
N MET A 169 8.33 -13.86 -2.12
CA MET A 169 6.99 -13.28 -2.15
C MET A 169 7.04 -11.76 -2.33
N ALA A 170 7.93 -11.07 -1.61
CA ALA A 170 8.12 -9.63 -1.72
C ALA A 170 8.60 -9.24 -3.13
N HIS A 171 9.58 -9.98 -3.67
CA HIS A 171 10.08 -9.76 -5.03
C HIS A 171 8.98 -9.97 -6.08
N HIS A 172 8.16 -11.01 -5.93
CA HIS A 172 7.03 -11.26 -6.84
C HIS A 172 6.00 -10.11 -6.79
N LYS A 173 5.65 -9.63 -5.59
CA LYS A 173 4.74 -8.48 -5.42
C LYS A 173 5.30 -7.20 -6.03
N ALA A 174 6.60 -6.93 -5.85
CA ALA A 174 7.26 -5.79 -6.49
C ALA A 174 7.25 -5.88 -8.02
N LYS A 175 7.48 -7.08 -8.59
CA LYS A 175 7.42 -7.29 -10.04
C LYS A 175 6.00 -7.15 -10.61
N ALA A 176 4.99 -7.65 -9.88
CA ALA A 176 3.59 -7.57 -10.30
C ALA A 176 3.03 -6.13 -10.25
N HIS A 177 3.66 -5.24 -9.49
CA HIS A 177 3.18 -3.89 -9.25
C HIS A 177 4.35 -2.88 -9.36
N PRO A 178 4.66 -2.40 -10.57
CA PRO A 178 5.84 -1.55 -10.82
C PRO A 178 5.90 -0.29 -9.93
N TRP A 179 4.74 0.34 -9.67
CA TRP A 179 4.59 1.50 -8.80
C TRP A 179 5.08 1.26 -7.35
N ILE A 180 5.16 0.00 -6.88
CA ILE A 180 5.70 -0.33 -5.56
C ILE A 180 7.17 0.09 -5.46
N SER A 181 7.95 -0.05 -6.54
CA SER A 181 9.37 0.31 -6.54
C SER A 181 9.57 1.82 -6.36
N ASP A 182 8.75 2.61 -7.05
CA ASP A 182 8.84 4.07 -7.07
C ASP A 182 8.33 4.70 -5.77
N GLU A 183 7.26 4.14 -5.20
CA GLU A 183 6.64 4.69 -4.01
C GLU A 183 7.16 4.09 -2.70
N ARG A 184 7.98 3.03 -2.73
CA ARG A 184 8.43 2.26 -1.53
C ARG A 184 8.94 3.16 -0.40
N SER A 185 9.63 4.23 -0.75
CA SER A 185 10.23 5.19 0.20
C SER A 185 9.22 6.02 1.00
N HIS A 186 7.94 6.01 0.59
CA HIS A 186 6.87 6.74 1.25
C HIS A 186 6.01 5.86 2.15
N PHE A 187 6.24 4.54 2.17
CA PHE A 187 5.45 3.58 2.92
C PHE A 187 5.62 3.80 4.44
N GLY A 188 4.53 3.73 5.20
CA GLY A 188 4.55 3.82 6.66
C GLY A 188 4.77 5.22 7.26
N LYS A 189 4.81 6.28 6.43
CA LYS A 189 4.97 7.65 6.91
C LYS A 189 3.65 8.17 7.51
N LYS A 190 3.69 8.52 8.80
CA LYS A 190 2.55 9.12 9.51
C LYS A 190 2.03 10.37 8.80
N ASN A 191 0.71 10.55 8.77
CA ASN A 191 0.02 11.66 8.08
C ASN A 191 0.25 11.74 6.56
N THR A 192 0.59 10.63 5.90
CA THR A 192 0.58 10.54 4.44
C THR A 192 -0.53 9.59 3.97
N GLU A 193 -0.82 9.57 2.67
CA GLU A 193 -1.68 8.56 2.02
C GLU A 193 -1.18 7.11 2.23
N TYR A 194 0.00 6.98 2.85
CA TYR A 194 0.69 5.75 3.15
C TYR A 194 0.88 5.52 4.66
N ASP A 195 0.08 6.20 5.50
CA ASP A 195 -0.03 5.90 6.93
C ASP A 195 -0.95 4.68 7.14
N PHE A 196 -0.34 3.57 7.56
CA PHE A 196 -1.03 2.30 7.71
C PHE A 196 -1.49 1.98 9.12
N THR A 197 -1.27 2.89 10.07
CA THR A 197 -1.68 2.71 11.47
C THR A 197 -3.22 2.71 11.59
N GLY A 198 -3.81 1.60 12.09
CA GLY A 198 -5.26 1.49 12.37
C GLY A 198 -6.18 0.95 11.26
N TYR A 199 -5.66 0.74 10.04
CA TYR A 199 -6.38 0.05 8.96
C TYR A 199 -6.12 -1.46 9.04
N THR A 200 -7.16 -2.28 8.92
CA THR A 200 -7.07 -3.74 8.87
C THR A 200 -7.61 -4.25 7.52
N GLN A 201 -7.16 -5.45 7.10
CA GLN A 201 -7.64 -6.13 5.89
C GLN A 201 -9.17 -6.11 5.81
N ASP A 202 -9.81 -6.42 6.93
CA ASP A 202 -11.27 -6.52 7.04
C ASP A 202 -11.96 -5.17 6.90
N LYS A 203 -11.38 -4.09 7.43
CA LYS A 203 -11.90 -2.74 7.22
C LYS A 203 -11.79 -2.33 5.77
N ALA A 204 -10.68 -2.65 5.10
CA ALA A 204 -10.45 -2.33 3.70
C ALA A 204 -11.38 -3.10 2.76
N THR A 205 -11.55 -4.41 2.97
CA THR A 205 -12.48 -5.23 2.18
C THR A 205 -13.92 -4.79 2.38
N LYS A 206 -14.31 -4.45 3.61
CA LYS A 206 -15.63 -3.90 3.89
C LYS A 206 -15.84 -2.53 3.22
N ALA A 207 -14.87 -1.61 3.32
CA ALA A 207 -14.94 -0.31 2.65
C ALA A 207 -15.02 -0.44 1.12
N ILE A 208 -14.26 -1.37 0.51
CA ILE A 208 -14.35 -1.66 -0.92
C ILE A 208 -15.72 -2.23 -1.29
N ALA A 209 -16.26 -3.14 -0.47
CA ALA A 209 -17.60 -3.69 -0.68
C ALA A 209 -18.67 -2.60 -0.59
N ASP A 210 -18.59 -1.73 0.42
CA ASP A 210 -19.51 -0.61 0.62
C ASP A 210 -19.41 0.40 -0.54
N LEU A 211 -18.20 0.74 -1.00
CA LEU A 211 -17.99 1.63 -2.16
C LEU A 211 -18.50 1.00 -3.46
N LYS A 212 -18.29 -0.31 -3.66
CA LYS A 212 -18.86 -1.03 -4.82
C LYS A 212 -20.38 -1.07 -4.76
N ALA A 213 -20.96 -1.33 -3.59
CA ALA A 213 -22.39 -1.33 -3.39
C ALA A 213 -22.97 0.07 -3.67
N ARG A 214 -22.33 1.13 -3.15
CA ARG A 214 -22.72 2.52 -3.41
C ARG A 214 -22.58 2.90 -4.89
N LYS A 215 -21.50 2.48 -5.56
CA LYS A 215 -21.31 2.67 -7.01
C LYS A 215 -22.42 1.97 -7.81
N ASN A 216 -22.77 0.75 -7.44
CA ASN A 216 -23.84 0.01 -8.12
C ASN A 216 -25.21 0.66 -7.89
N GLU A 217 -25.48 1.12 -6.66
CA GLU A 217 -26.73 1.82 -6.34
C GLU A 217 -26.86 3.15 -7.10
N LEU A 218 -25.79 3.96 -7.13
CA LEU A 218 -25.72 5.17 -7.96
C LEU A 218 -25.84 4.82 -9.45
N GLY A 219 -25.24 3.70 -9.87
CA GLY A 219 -25.31 3.18 -11.23
C GLY A 219 -26.73 2.86 -11.69
N LYS A 220 -27.62 2.39 -10.79
CA LYS A 220 -29.04 2.12 -11.12
C LYS A 220 -29.80 3.39 -11.50
N ASN A 221 -29.43 4.53 -10.92
CA ASN A 221 -30.11 5.82 -11.12
C ASN A 221 -29.39 6.72 -12.14
N LEU A 222 -28.27 6.27 -12.70
CA LEU A 222 -27.51 7.01 -13.70
C LEU A 222 -28.03 6.70 -15.11
N ASN A 223 -28.60 7.71 -15.75
CA ASN A 223 -28.89 7.64 -17.18
C ASN A 223 -27.57 7.73 -17.96
N THR A 224 -27.02 6.59 -18.36
CA THR A 224 -25.77 6.49 -19.12
C THR A 224 -25.83 7.16 -20.50
N ARG A 225 -27.03 7.46 -21.00
CA ARG A 225 -27.25 8.22 -22.25
C ARG A 225 -27.34 9.73 -22.02
N ALA A 226 -27.35 10.20 -20.77
CA ALA A 226 -27.53 11.62 -20.45
C ALA A 226 -26.48 12.50 -21.11
N MET A 227 -25.21 12.05 -21.21
CA MET A 227 -24.18 12.81 -21.93
C MET A 227 -24.46 12.92 -23.43
N GLY A 228 -24.97 11.87 -24.07
CA GLY A 228 -25.34 11.90 -25.49
C GLY A 228 -26.58 12.76 -25.75
N VAL A 229 -27.60 12.63 -24.90
CA VAL A 229 -28.82 13.45 -24.98
C VAL A 229 -28.51 14.93 -24.70
N LEU A 230 -27.61 15.23 -23.75
CA LEU A 230 -27.18 16.60 -23.47
C LEU A 230 -26.56 17.25 -24.71
N SER A 231 -25.60 16.56 -25.36
CA SER A 231 -24.96 17.05 -26.58
C SER A 231 -25.98 17.30 -27.71
N GLN A 232 -26.92 16.37 -27.92
CA GLN A 232 -28.00 16.55 -28.90
C GLN A 232 -28.92 17.73 -28.58
N VAL A 233 -29.28 17.91 -27.30
CA VAL A 233 -30.14 19.02 -26.86
C VAL A 233 -29.39 20.35 -27.00
N GLU A 234 -28.10 20.40 -26.68
CA GLU A 234 -27.26 21.59 -26.88
C GLU A 234 -27.19 21.99 -28.35
N GLU A 235 -26.99 21.03 -29.25
CA GLU A 235 -27.00 21.25 -30.70
C GLU A 235 -28.35 21.78 -31.19
N GLN A 236 -29.46 21.20 -30.72
CA GLN A 236 -30.81 21.66 -31.05
C GLN A 236 -31.07 23.09 -30.55
N VAL A 237 -30.67 23.40 -29.31
CA VAL A 237 -30.84 24.75 -28.74
C VAL A 237 -30.01 25.77 -29.52
N LEU A 238 -28.79 25.43 -29.91
CA LEU A 238 -27.93 26.30 -30.69
C LEU A 238 -28.50 26.53 -32.09
N GLY A 239 -28.99 25.48 -32.75
CA GLY A 239 -29.68 25.59 -34.03
C GLY A 239 -30.97 26.41 -33.96
N LEU A 240 -31.76 26.28 -32.89
CA LEU A 240 -32.96 27.09 -32.66
C LEU A 240 -32.62 28.57 -32.44
N LYS A 241 -31.54 28.87 -31.71
CA LYS A 241 -31.06 30.25 -31.53
C LYS A 241 -30.64 30.87 -32.87
N GLN A 242 -29.90 30.15 -33.70
CA GLN A 242 -29.51 30.61 -35.04
C GLN A 242 -30.74 30.87 -35.94
N LYS A 243 -31.72 29.96 -35.94
CA LYS A 243 -32.97 30.14 -36.69
C LYS A 243 -33.75 31.37 -36.22
N LYS A 244 -33.83 31.59 -34.90
CA LYS A 244 -34.49 32.77 -34.33
C LYS A 244 -33.81 34.07 -34.79
N GLU A 245 -32.49 34.10 -34.78
CA GLU A 245 -31.70 35.25 -35.25
C GLU A 245 -31.95 35.51 -36.74
N GLN A 246 -31.92 34.47 -37.57
CA GLN A 246 -32.19 34.59 -39.00
C GLN A 246 -33.60 35.12 -39.28
N ILE A 247 -34.61 34.63 -38.57
CA ILE A 247 -35.99 35.12 -38.69
C ILE A 247 -36.08 36.61 -38.31
N ALA A 248 -35.35 37.04 -37.28
CA ALA A 248 -35.32 38.45 -36.89
C ALA A 248 -34.70 39.33 -37.99
N ILE A 249 -33.60 38.88 -38.59
CA ILE A 249 -32.94 39.55 -39.73
C ILE A 249 -33.88 39.61 -40.93
N ASP A 250 -34.54 38.50 -41.28
CA ASP A 250 -35.42 38.42 -42.44
C ASP A 250 -36.67 39.28 -42.26
N LYS A 251 -37.22 39.33 -41.03
CA LYS A 251 -38.30 40.26 -40.67
C LYS A 251 -37.86 41.71 -40.90
N GLN A 252 -36.66 42.09 -40.46
CA GLN A 252 -36.16 43.45 -40.65
C GLN A 252 -36.01 43.79 -42.14
N LYS A 253 -35.42 42.88 -42.94
CA LYS A 253 -35.30 43.07 -44.39
C LYS A 253 -36.65 43.23 -45.08
N LEU A 254 -37.67 42.49 -44.65
CA LEU A 254 -39.01 42.60 -45.21
C LEU A 254 -39.62 43.98 -44.88
N LEU A 255 -39.46 44.47 -43.66
CA LEU A 255 -39.90 45.82 -43.27
C LEU A 255 -39.16 46.91 -44.07
N ASP A 256 -37.84 46.78 -44.24
CA ASP A 256 -37.04 47.71 -45.03
C ASP A 256 -37.46 47.71 -46.51
N THR A 257 -37.79 46.53 -47.05
CA THR A 257 -38.30 46.39 -48.42
C THR A 257 -39.66 47.04 -48.59
N ILE A 258 -40.57 46.88 -47.62
CA ILE A 258 -41.88 47.57 -47.63
C ILE A 258 -41.67 49.09 -47.65
N ALA A 259 -40.83 49.61 -46.76
CA ALA A 259 -40.52 51.04 -46.72
C ALA A 259 -39.93 51.56 -48.04
N LEU A 260 -39.02 50.79 -48.66
CA LEU A 260 -38.46 51.13 -49.97
C LEU A 260 -39.52 51.12 -51.08
N LEU A 261 -40.43 50.15 -51.06
CA LEU A 261 -41.53 50.06 -52.03
C LEU A 261 -42.50 51.23 -51.88
N ASP A 262 -42.82 51.64 -50.66
CA ASP A 262 -43.66 52.81 -50.39
C ASP A 262 -43.01 54.09 -50.96
N VAL A 263 -41.72 54.30 -50.73
CA VAL A 263 -40.99 55.44 -51.31
C VAL A 263 -41.01 55.41 -52.85
N LYS A 264 -40.78 54.23 -53.46
CA LYS A 264 -40.84 54.09 -54.93
C LYS A 264 -42.24 54.35 -55.47
N LYS A 265 -43.28 53.85 -54.79
CA LYS A 265 -44.68 54.11 -55.14
C LYS A 265 -44.96 55.61 -55.16
N THR A 266 -44.59 56.35 -54.11
CA THR A 266 -44.75 57.81 -54.04
C THR A 266 -44.01 58.51 -55.17
N GLN A 267 -42.77 58.11 -55.46
CA GLN A 267 -41.98 58.68 -56.54
C GLN A 267 -42.62 58.45 -57.92
N GLU A 268 -43.09 57.24 -58.20
CA GLU A 268 -43.74 56.94 -59.48
C GLU A 268 -45.10 57.65 -59.61
N ILE A 269 -45.87 57.77 -58.53
CA ILE A 269 -47.10 58.58 -58.51
C ILE A 269 -46.79 60.05 -58.85
N HIS A 270 -45.75 60.63 -58.25
CA HIS A 270 -45.34 62.01 -58.52
C HIS A 270 -44.84 62.19 -59.96
N LYS A 271 -44.07 61.23 -60.51
CA LYS A 271 -43.64 61.25 -61.92
C LYS A 271 -44.83 61.17 -62.87
N ALA A 272 -45.76 60.24 -62.61
CA ALA A 272 -46.97 60.07 -63.41
C ALA A 272 -47.84 61.34 -63.37
N HIS A 273 -48.00 61.94 -62.19
CA HIS A 273 -48.72 63.21 -62.03
C HIS A 273 -48.07 64.35 -62.84
N ALA A 274 -46.74 64.51 -62.76
CA ALA A 274 -46.03 65.53 -63.52
C ALA A 274 -46.24 65.36 -65.04
N GLN A 275 -46.17 64.12 -65.52
CA GLN A 275 -46.41 63.80 -66.93
C GLN A 275 -47.86 64.07 -67.35
N VAL A 276 -48.83 63.55 -66.59
CA VAL A 276 -50.26 63.77 -66.85
C VAL A 276 -50.61 65.25 -66.82
N ASN A 277 -50.08 66.02 -65.88
CA ASN A 277 -50.31 67.46 -65.78
C ASN A 277 -49.78 68.20 -67.03
N ARG A 278 -48.58 67.84 -67.50
CA ARG A 278 -47.98 68.41 -68.73
C ARG A 278 -48.82 68.07 -69.95
N ASP A 279 -49.18 66.80 -70.11
CA ASP A 279 -49.94 66.33 -71.28
C ASP A 279 -51.37 66.91 -71.27
N PHE A 280 -52.00 67.00 -70.09
CA PHE A 280 -53.30 67.61 -69.92
C PHE A 280 -53.30 69.09 -70.29
N GLY A 281 -52.28 69.84 -69.84
CA GLY A 281 -52.10 71.24 -70.22
C GLY A 281 -51.93 71.43 -71.73
N ASN A 282 -51.09 70.60 -72.36
CA ASN A 282 -50.84 70.63 -73.81
C ASN A 282 -52.12 70.30 -74.62
N ILE A 283 -52.91 69.32 -74.19
CA ILE A 283 -54.18 68.96 -74.84
C ILE A 283 -55.16 70.12 -74.74
N PHE A 284 -55.31 70.74 -73.56
CA PHE A 284 -56.21 71.87 -73.36
C PHE A 284 -55.82 73.11 -74.17
N SER A 285 -54.52 73.44 -74.24
CA SER A 285 -54.05 74.56 -75.04
C SER A 285 -54.22 74.34 -76.55
N THR A 286 -54.18 73.08 -77.00
CA THR A 286 -54.42 72.71 -78.40
C THR A 286 -55.91 72.81 -78.75
N LEU A 287 -56.81 72.43 -77.83
CA LEU A 287 -58.26 72.46 -78.05
C LEU A 287 -58.86 73.86 -77.96
N LEU A 288 -58.33 74.72 -77.08
CA LEU A 288 -58.88 76.04 -76.79
C LEU A 288 -57.77 77.10 -76.80
N PRO A 289 -57.63 77.90 -77.88
CA PRO A 289 -56.67 79.00 -77.94
C PRO A 289 -56.88 80.01 -76.80
N GLY A 290 -55.84 80.28 -76.02
CA GLY A 290 -55.91 81.19 -74.86
C GLY A 290 -56.37 80.55 -73.55
N ALA A 291 -56.57 79.22 -73.53
CA ALA A 291 -56.83 78.45 -72.33
C ALA A 291 -55.56 77.74 -71.81
N SER A 292 -55.45 77.58 -70.49
CA SER A 292 -54.41 76.77 -69.83
C SER A 292 -55.05 75.88 -68.80
N ALA A 293 -54.67 74.62 -68.71
CA ALA A 293 -55.22 73.71 -67.72
C ALA A 293 -54.10 72.99 -66.97
N LYS A 294 -54.35 72.69 -65.69
CA LYS A 294 -53.46 71.92 -64.83
C LYS A 294 -54.25 70.99 -63.94
N VAL A 295 -53.61 69.89 -63.58
CA VAL A 295 -54.10 68.91 -62.62
C VAL A 295 -53.22 69.04 -61.38
N GLU A 296 -53.80 69.42 -60.25
CA GLU A 296 -53.07 69.65 -59.00
C GLU A 296 -53.81 69.05 -57.80
N PRO A 297 -53.10 68.70 -56.72
CA PRO A 297 -53.77 68.19 -55.53
C PRO A 297 -54.68 69.27 -54.92
N PRO A 298 -55.84 68.87 -54.34
CA PRO A 298 -56.72 69.77 -53.60
C PRO A 298 -55.97 70.47 -52.46
N THR A 299 -56.48 71.63 -52.03
CA THR A 299 -55.87 72.38 -50.93
C THR A 299 -55.75 71.52 -49.67
N GLY A 300 -54.52 71.33 -49.19
CA GLY A 300 -54.21 70.54 -47.99
C GLY A 300 -54.07 69.03 -48.20
N LYS A 301 -54.16 68.53 -49.44
CA LYS A 301 -53.96 67.11 -49.78
C LYS A 301 -52.66 66.89 -50.57
N THR A 302 -52.16 65.66 -50.57
CA THR A 302 -51.03 65.25 -51.43
C THR A 302 -51.51 64.67 -52.76
N VAL A 303 -50.60 64.57 -53.74
CA VAL A 303 -50.86 63.95 -55.05
C VAL A 303 -51.43 62.53 -54.94
N GLU A 304 -51.06 61.82 -53.88
CA GLU A 304 -51.52 60.45 -53.60
C GLU A 304 -52.97 60.37 -53.13
N GLN A 305 -53.50 61.46 -52.57
CA GLN A 305 -54.83 61.52 -51.94
C GLN A 305 -55.93 61.99 -52.90
N GLY A 306 -55.56 62.39 -54.12
CA GLY A 306 -56.48 62.83 -55.17
C GLY A 306 -55.96 64.04 -55.93
N LEU A 307 -56.57 64.29 -57.10
CA LEU A 307 -56.21 65.36 -58.00
C LEU A 307 -57.46 66.10 -58.47
N GLU A 308 -57.37 67.43 -58.54
CA GLU A 308 -58.39 68.33 -59.04
C GLU A 308 -57.92 69.03 -60.32
N VAL A 309 -58.87 69.34 -61.20
CA VAL A 309 -58.59 70.02 -62.47
C VAL A 309 -58.84 71.51 -62.30
N ARG A 310 -57.81 72.32 -62.53
CA ARG A 310 -57.91 73.78 -62.62
C ARG A 310 -57.72 74.24 -64.05
N VAL A 311 -58.54 75.18 -64.49
CA VAL A 311 -58.47 75.74 -65.85
C VAL A 311 -58.41 77.26 -65.77
N ALA A 312 -57.64 77.88 -66.64
CA ALA A 312 -57.56 79.31 -66.84
C ALA A 312 -57.94 79.69 -68.26
N PHE A 313 -58.66 80.79 -68.40
CA PHE A 313 -58.95 81.44 -69.68
C PHE A 313 -58.47 82.89 -69.60
N ASN A 314 -57.70 83.34 -70.60
CA ASN A 314 -57.17 84.71 -70.66
C ASN A 314 -56.48 85.15 -69.35
N GLY A 315 -55.75 84.23 -68.70
CA GLY A 315 -54.98 84.49 -67.47
C GLY A 315 -55.74 84.41 -66.14
N LYS A 316 -57.06 84.15 -66.14
CA LYS A 316 -57.84 83.96 -64.89
C LYS A 316 -58.05 82.48 -64.57
N TRP A 317 -57.46 82.00 -63.48
CA TRP A 317 -57.62 80.62 -62.98
C TRP A 317 -58.97 80.40 -62.29
N LYS A 318 -59.55 79.22 -62.50
CA LYS A 318 -60.83 78.78 -61.94
C LYS A 318 -60.68 77.41 -61.29
N ASP A 319 -61.43 77.22 -60.20
CA ASP A 319 -61.32 76.04 -59.32
C ASP A 319 -62.05 74.80 -59.85
N SER A 320 -62.96 74.95 -60.81
CA SER A 320 -63.66 73.82 -61.42
C SER A 320 -64.09 74.10 -62.86
N LEU A 321 -64.06 73.05 -63.69
CA LEU A 321 -64.68 73.03 -65.03
C LEU A 321 -66.17 73.40 -65.00
N GLN A 322 -66.84 73.21 -63.86
CA GLN A 322 -68.27 73.51 -63.69
C GLN A 322 -68.57 75.01 -63.73
N GLU A 323 -67.62 75.88 -63.40
CA GLU A 323 -67.82 77.34 -63.46
C GLU A 323 -67.77 77.92 -64.88
N LEU A 324 -67.39 77.10 -65.88
CA LEU A 324 -67.11 77.55 -67.25
C LEU A 324 -68.20 77.16 -68.27
N SER A 325 -69.19 76.35 -67.88
CA SER A 325 -70.26 75.90 -68.77
C SER A 325 -71.52 76.77 -68.65
N GLY A 326 -71.52 77.89 -69.36
CA GLY A 326 -72.75 78.54 -69.85
C GLY A 326 -73.34 77.89 -71.12
N GLY A 327 -72.82 76.74 -71.55
CA GLY A 327 -73.34 76.02 -72.72
C GLY A 327 -72.56 74.76 -73.08
N ARG A 328 -73.01 73.61 -72.55
CA ARG A 328 -72.60 72.20 -72.84
C ARG A 328 -71.12 71.88 -72.51
N PRO A 329 -70.78 70.68 -71.98
CA PRO A 329 -71.13 69.41 -72.63
C PRO A 329 -71.40 68.20 -71.72
N GLU A 330 -72.23 67.35 -72.30
CA GLU A 330 -72.43 65.93 -72.06
C GLU A 330 -71.17 65.14 -72.41
N ILE A 331 -70.34 64.77 -71.42
CA ILE A 331 -69.42 63.60 -71.49
C ILE A 331 -69.39 62.94 -70.11
N ARG A 332 -70.31 62.00 -69.93
CA ARG A 332 -70.43 61.13 -68.76
C ARG A 332 -69.35 60.04 -68.85
N LYS A 333 -68.23 60.20 -68.16
CA LYS A 333 -67.34 59.05 -67.87
C LYS A 333 -67.94 58.27 -66.71
N GLY A 334 -68.53 57.13 -67.06
CA GLY A 334 -69.03 56.14 -66.10
C GLY A 334 -67.92 55.66 -65.19
N HIS A 335 -68.09 55.90 -63.89
CA HIS A 335 -67.44 55.12 -62.85
C HIS A 335 -67.95 53.68 -62.95
N ARG A 336 -67.03 52.74 -63.09
CA ARG A 336 -67.26 51.34 -62.74
C ARG A 336 -66.13 50.98 -61.77
N GLU A 337 -66.40 51.14 -60.49
CA GLU A 337 -65.57 50.60 -59.42
C GLU A 337 -65.67 49.07 -59.47
N VAL A 338 -64.51 48.43 -59.39
CA VAL A 338 -64.34 47.00 -59.17
C VAL A 338 -63.90 46.86 -57.71
N SER A 339 -64.65 46.08 -56.93
CA SER A 339 -64.27 45.66 -55.57
C SER A 339 -63.03 44.79 -55.54
#